data_AF-A0A4Y8IBN1-F1
#
_entry.id   AF-A0A4Y8IBN1-F1
#
_cell.length_a   1.000
_cell.length_b   1.000
_cell.length_c   1.000
_cell.angle_alpha   90.00
_cell.angle_beta   90.00
_cell.angle_gamma   90.00
#
_symmetry.space_group_name_H-M   'P 1'
#
loop_
_entity.id
_entity.type
_entity.pdbx_description
1 polymer ?
#
loop_
_entity_poly.entity_id
_entity_poly.type
_entity_poly.pdbx_seq_one_letter_code
_entity_poly.pdbx_strand_id
1 'polypeptide(L)'
;MRIGKSPNFRQMLLMPHRKGEYFKLKTIFIKVLLIVSLLGVTSCSSESVKSESELDIPEYHYKLGVRKLDDGRLQEALSAFQRSIDLDPKFAVGWGGLGLTQTYVEDVETGKKSVDKAVDLADKNSVVWVWRGRFWTVSKNEKKWLEKAEKDFKRSLEISPGNEEAEYYLGEAYFQAYDFRGAESQFAKVVALKGELAKKANEKWELSQKVVRASPGTLAGKKIAIQPKVSRADLAVLFTEEMKLVEVFERINPTTAPAEFKTPEEMMNSDEEASSPPDIVGFWAEPWILEVLELGVLEVDPEGKFNPRKTITRVEYAMAVQRILSKITGDGSLETKYFGEATSRFSDVPSTHFAYNAMALCVERGIMKTDMMTGKFDPVGVVSGADALLIIREIQNSLRLTF
;
A
#
# COMPACT_ATOMS: atom_id res chain seq x y z
N MET A 1 17.05 -46.87 23.60
CA MET A 1 16.92 -48.31 23.99
C MET A 1 16.35 -48.30 25.40
N ARG A 2 15.08 -48.60 25.72
CA ARG A 2 14.17 -49.70 25.36
C ARG A 2 12.70 -49.24 25.29
N ILE A 3 11.92 -50.05 24.59
CA ILE A 3 10.51 -49.96 24.21
C ILE A 3 9.63 -50.68 25.26
N GLY A 4 8.34 -50.32 25.39
CA GLY A 4 7.28 -51.17 25.94
C GLY A 4 5.92 -50.47 25.99
N LYS A 5 5.10 -50.53 24.92
CA LYS A 5 3.99 -51.47 24.64
C LYS A 5 2.71 -51.27 25.47
N SER A 6 1.65 -50.87 24.76
CA SER A 6 0.22 -50.90 25.11
C SER A 6 -0.34 -52.32 25.28
N PRO A 7 -1.43 -52.52 26.04
CA PRO A 7 -2.34 -53.63 25.86
C PRO A 7 -3.70 -53.23 25.26
N ASN A 8 -4.35 -54.26 24.72
CA ASN A 8 -5.32 -54.29 23.63
C ASN A 8 -6.79 -54.31 24.08
N PHE A 9 -7.64 -53.87 23.15
CA PHE A 9 -9.06 -54.22 23.03
C PHE A 9 -9.26 -55.74 22.89
N ARG A 10 -9.91 -56.39 23.87
CA ARG A 10 -10.93 -57.44 23.66
C ARG A 10 -11.46 -57.99 25.00
N GLN A 11 -12.77 -58.23 25.01
CA GLN A 11 -13.65 -58.74 26.09
C GLN A 11 -14.10 -57.62 27.03
N MET A 12 -15.40 -57.30 27.13
CA MET A 12 -16.41 -58.21 27.65
C MET A 12 -17.84 -57.84 27.19
N LEU A 13 -18.48 -58.81 26.51
CA LEU A 13 -19.89 -59.24 26.54
C LEU A 13 -21.13 -58.32 26.34
N LEU A 14 -21.87 -58.65 25.26
CA LEU A 14 -23.24 -59.21 25.22
C LEU A 14 -24.38 -58.54 26.03
N MET A 15 -25.33 -57.91 25.32
CA MET A 15 -26.76 -57.86 25.70
C MET A 15 -27.71 -57.82 24.46
N PRO A 16 -28.96 -58.31 24.56
CA PRO A 16 -29.80 -58.71 23.43
C PRO A 16 -30.65 -57.59 22.81
N HIS A 17 -30.97 -57.77 21.53
CA HIS A 17 -31.85 -56.94 20.69
C HIS A 17 -33.30 -56.84 21.20
N ARG A 18 -33.82 -55.62 21.42
CA ARG A 18 -35.27 -55.32 21.41
C ARG A 18 -35.67 -54.65 20.08
N LYS A 19 -36.15 -55.44 19.12
CA LYS A 19 -36.59 -54.95 17.78
C LYS A 19 -37.97 -54.27 17.75
N GLY A 20 -38.75 -54.30 18.84
CA GLY A 20 -40.12 -53.76 18.87
C GLY A 20 -40.23 -52.24 19.14
N GLU A 21 -39.30 -51.65 19.89
CA GLU A 21 -39.35 -50.22 20.25
C GLU A 21 -38.90 -49.31 19.11
N TYR A 22 -38.01 -49.78 18.24
CA TYR A 22 -37.50 -49.03 17.08
C TYR A 22 -38.58 -48.68 16.04
N PHE A 23 -39.61 -49.51 15.88
CA PHE A 23 -40.66 -49.28 14.88
C PHE A 23 -41.69 -48.23 15.34
N LYS A 24 -42.01 -48.21 16.64
CA LYS A 24 -42.87 -47.16 17.23
C LYS A 24 -42.18 -45.80 17.26
N LEU A 25 -40.86 -45.74 17.54
CA LEU A 25 -40.09 -44.49 17.48
C LEU A 25 -40.02 -43.90 16.07
N LYS A 26 -39.79 -44.70 15.03
CA LYS A 26 -39.74 -44.19 13.64
C LYS A 26 -41.06 -43.59 13.17
N THR A 27 -42.19 -44.16 13.57
CA THR A 27 -43.52 -43.68 13.16
C THR A 27 -43.89 -42.37 13.88
N ILE A 28 -43.45 -42.19 15.13
CA ILE A 28 -43.57 -40.92 15.86
C ILE A 28 -42.64 -39.86 15.25
N PHE A 29 -41.41 -40.24 14.90
CA PHE A 29 -40.44 -39.32 14.30
C PHE A 29 -40.92 -38.76 12.96
N ILE A 30 -41.52 -39.59 12.09
CA ILE A 30 -42.06 -39.15 10.79
C ILE A 30 -43.28 -38.23 10.96
N LYS A 31 -44.13 -38.47 11.96
CA LYS A 31 -45.29 -37.59 12.25
C LYS A 31 -44.86 -36.25 12.86
N VAL A 32 -43.81 -36.24 13.70
CA VAL A 32 -43.21 -34.98 14.21
C VAL A 32 -42.52 -34.21 13.08
N LEU A 33 -41.84 -34.90 12.14
CA LEU A 33 -41.20 -34.26 10.99
C LEU A 33 -42.23 -33.57 10.06
N LEU A 34 -43.40 -34.19 9.86
CA LEU A 34 -44.49 -33.62 9.06
C LEU A 34 -45.18 -32.43 9.74
N ILE A 35 -45.31 -32.42 11.07
CA ILE A 35 -45.87 -31.29 11.83
C ILE A 35 -44.90 -30.11 11.89
N VAL A 36 -43.59 -30.36 11.95
CA VAL A 36 -42.56 -29.30 11.87
C VAL A 36 -42.49 -28.70 10.45
N SER A 37 -42.77 -29.48 9.41
CA SER A 37 -42.86 -28.95 8.04
C SER A 37 -44.08 -28.06 7.78
N LEU A 38 -45.15 -28.19 8.58
CA LEU A 38 -46.35 -27.36 8.47
C LEU A 38 -46.29 -26.04 9.29
N LEU A 39 -45.30 -25.90 10.18
CA LEU A 39 -45.01 -24.66 10.92
C LEU A 39 -43.83 -23.87 10.30
N GLY A 40 -43.26 -24.35 9.20
CA GLY A 40 -42.06 -23.80 8.56
C GLY A 40 -42.32 -22.90 7.34
N VAL A 41 -43.49 -22.27 7.24
CA VAL A 41 -43.78 -21.24 6.22
C VAL A 41 -44.25 -19.94 6.88
N THR A 42 -43.56 -19.51 7.94
CA THR A 42 -43.45 -18.06 8.16
C THR A 42 -42.41 -17.56 7.18
N SER A 43 -42.90 -16.92 6.11
CA SER A 43 -42.08 -16.03 5.31
C SER A 43 -41.33 -15.11 6.27
N CYS A 44 -40.01 -15.28 6.39
CA CYS A 44 -39.16 -14.33 7.12
C CYS A 44 -39.14 -13.02 6.33
N SER A 45 -40.21 -12.23 6.40
CA SER A 45 -40.05 -10.79 6.37
C SER A 45 -39.28 -10.45 7.63
N SER A 46 -38.02 -10.03 7.49
CA SER A 46 -37.28 -9.40 8.58
C SER A 46 -38.12 -8.22 9.08
N GLU A 47 -38.84 -8.40 10.18
CA GLU A 47 -39.62 -7.32 10.78
C GLU A 47 -38.67 -6.23 11.28
N SER A 48 -38.96 -4.98 10.96
CA SER A 48 -38.20 -3.82 11.45
C SER A 48 -38.24 -3.78 12.97
N VAL A 49 -37.08 -3.58 13.59
CA VAL A 49 -36.96 -3.35 15.04
C VAL A 49 -37.60 -2.02 15.39
N LYS A 50 -38.31 -1.96 16.54
CA LYS A 50 -38.94 -0.72 17.01
C LYS A 50 -37.89 0.30 17.43
N SER A 51 -38.09 1.54 16.99
CA SER A 51 -37.28 2.69 17.40
C SER A 51 -37.38 2.93 18.92
N GLU A 52 -36.24 3.19 19.56
CA GLU A 52 -36.10 3.40 21.00
C GLU A 52 -36.13 4.88 21.40
N SER A 53 -35.94 5.80 20.45
CA SER A 53 -35.97 7.26 20.68
C SER A 53 -36.16 8.03 19.37
N GLU A 54 -36.47 9.33 19.42
CA GLU A 54 -36.61 10.17 18.22
C GLU A 54 -35.34 10.21 17.33
N LEU A 55 -34.15 9.99 17.91
CA LEU A 55 -32.89 9.96 17.17
C LEU A 55 -32.50 8.55 16.70
N ASP A 56 -33.24 7.53 17.10
CA ASP A 56 -33.03 6.13 16.72
C ASP A 56 -33.73 5.84 15.38
N ILE A 57 -33.20 6.47 14.33
CA ILE A 57 -33.68 6.38 12.95
C ILE A 57 -32.57 5.83 12.02
N PRO A 58 -32.92 5.15 10.91
CA PRO A 58 -31.93 4.54 10.00
C PRO A 58 -30.85 5.51 9.51
N GLU A 59 -31.22 6.74 9.16
CA GLU A 59 -30.31 7.76 8.62
C GLU A 59 -29.26 8.20 9.62
N TYR A 60 -29.64 8.31 10.90
CA TYR A 60 -28.71 8.69 11.97
C TYR A 60 -27.62 7.62 12.13
N HIS A 61 -28.05 6.36 12.25
CA HIS A 61 -27.13 5.23 12.40
C HIS A 61 -26.27 4.99 11.17
N TYR A 62 -26.80 5.24 9.97
CA TYR A 62 -26.00 5.24 8.75
C TYR A 62 -24.92 6.31 8.77
N LYS A 63 -25.25 7.57 9.07
CA LYS A 63 -24.26 8.65 9.17
C LYS A 63 -23.23 8.39 10.27
N LEU A 64 -23.66 7.80 11.39
CA LEU A 64 -22.76 7.35 12.44
C LEU A 64 -21.81 6.26 11.91
N GLY A 65 -22.34 5.26 11.22
CA GLY A 65 -21.57 4.18 10.60
C GLY A 65 -20.52 4.71 9.62
N VAL A 66 -20.88 5.66 8.75
CA VAL A 66 -19.95 6.33 7.83
C VAL A 66 -18.81 6.98 8.59
N ARG A 67 -19.11 7.80 9.62
CA ARG A 67 -18.08 8.45 10.43
C ARG A 67 -17.16 7.44 11.12
N LYS A 68 -17.73 6.38 11.70
CA LYS A 68 -16.94 5.32 12.37
C LYS A 68 -16.06 4.56 11.37
N LEU A 69 -16.55 4.34 10.16
CA LEU A 69 -15.79 3.69 9.09
C LEU A 69 -14.62 4.58 8.65
N ASP A 70 -14.85 5.88 8.45
CA ASP A 70 -13.82 6.85 8.09
C ASP A 70 -12.75 7.01 9.19
N ASP A 71 -13.15 6.90 10.46
CA ASP A 71 -12.26 6.85 11.63
C ASP A 71 -11.52 5.49 11.77
N GLY A 72 -11.81 4.49 10.93
CA GLY A 72 -11.23 3.14 11.01
C GLY A 72 -11.78 2.28 12.17
N ARG A 73 -12.85 2.71 12.84
CA ARG A 73 -13.50 2.02 13.97
C ARG A 73 -14.47 0.96 13.45
N LEU A 74 -13.93 -0.07 12.81
CA LEU A 74 -14.68 -1.04 12.01
C LEU A 74 -15.82 -1.75 12.78
N GLN A 75 -15.60 -2.18 14.01
CA GLN A 75 -16.63 -2.86 14.82
C GLN A 75 -17.79 -1.95 15.19
N GLU A 76 -17.50 -0.67 15.45
CA GLU A 76 -18.54 0.31 15.75
C GLU A 76 -19.29 0.73 14.49
N ALA A 77 -18.60 0.83 13.35
CA ALA A 77 -19.24 1.02 12.05
C ALA A 77 -20.19 -0.14 11.74
N LEU A 78 -19.74 -1.38 11.96
CA LEU A 78 -20.54 -2.60 11.76
C LEU A 78 -21.83 -2.53 12.58
N SER A 79 -21.71 -2.22 13.87
CA SER A 79 -22.86 -2.12 14.79
C SER A 79 -23.83 -1.01 14.37
N ALA A 80 -23.32 0.15 13.95
CA ALA A 80 -24.15 1.26 13.53
C ALA A 80 -24.88 0.96 12.20
N PHE A 81 -24.20 0.40 11.20
CA PHE A 81 -24.86 -0.01 9.96
C PHE A 81 -25.86 -1.14 10.18
N GLN A 82 -25.57 -2.10 11.07
CA GLN A 82 -26.53 -3.14 11.45
C GLN A 82 -27.78 -2.52 12.07
N ARG A 83 -27.62 -1.59 13.03
CA ARG A 83 -28.78 -0.89 13.63
C ARG A 83 -29.59 -0.12 12.58
N SER A 84 -28.93 0.49 11.60
CA SER A 84 -29.59 1.19 10.48
C SER A 84 -30.53 0.27 9.71
N ILE A 85 -30.07 -0.93 9.33
CA ILE A 85 -30.88 -1.90 8.58
C ILE A 85 -31.87 -2.69 9.46
N ASP A 86 -31.60 -2.81 10.76
CA ASP A 86 -32.55 -3.41 11.72
C ASP A 86 -33.77 -2.50 11.89
N LEU A 87 -33.58 -1.18 11.92
CA LEU A 87 -34.66 -0.19 12.00
C LEU A 87 -35.46 -0.09 10.71
N ASP A 88 -34.79 -0.15 9.55
CA ASP A 88 -35.45 -0.25 8.25
C ASP A 88 -34.68 -1.19 7.30
N PRO A 89 -35.16 -2.43 7.11
CA PRO A 89 -34.55 -3.38 6.19
C PRO A 89 -34.56 -2.95 4.72
N LYS A 90 -35.34 -1.92 4.35
CA LYS A 90 -35.39 -1.34 3.00
C LYS A 90 -34.47 -0.12 2.84
N PHE A 91 -33.79 0.31 3.91
CA PHE A 91 -32.84 1.41 3.88
C PHE A 91 -31.56 1.01 3.13
N ALA A 92 -31.60 1.14 1.80
CA ALA A 92 -30.62 0.56 0.88
C ALA A 92 -29.17 1.00 1.14
N VAL A 93 -28.94 2.27 1.48
CA VAL A 93 -27.56 2.77 1.74
C VAL A 93 -26.97 2.19 3.03
N GLY A 94 -27.80 1.78 3.99
CA GLY A 94 -27.37 1.05 5.20
C GLY A 94 -26.73 -0.29 4.84
N TRP A 95 -27.35 -1.05 3.93
CA TRP A 95 -26.79 -2.29 3.39
C TRP A 95 -25.46 -2.08 2.65
N GLY A 96 -25.32 -0.95 1.93
CA GLY A 96 -24.08 -0.60 1.24
C GLY A 96 -22.92 -0.35 2.20
N GLY A 97 -23.15 0.46 3.24
CA GLY A 97 -22.19 0.71 4.31
C GLY A 97 -21.84 -0.56 5.10
N LEU A 98 -22.86 -1.39 5.38
CA LEU A 98 -22.67 -2.68 6.04
C LEU A 98 -21.77 -3.60 5.21
N GLY A 99 -22.04 -3.76 3.92
CA GLY A 99 -21.27 -4.67 3.07
C GLY A 99 -19.81 -4.28 2.92
N LEU A 100 -19.51 -2.98 2.81
CA LEU A 100 -18.12 -2.52 2.83
C LEU A 100 -17.44 -2.84 4.17
N THR A 101 -18.15 -2.61 5.28
CA THR A 101 -17.61 -2.85 6.62
C THR A 101 -17.40 -4.35 6.90
N GLN A 102 -18.33 -5.21 6.51
CA GLN A 102 -18.19 -6.68 6.58
C GLN A 102 -17.00 -7.17 5.77
N THR A 103 -16.70 -6.55 4.63
CA THR A 103 -15.50 -6.92 3.85
C THR A 103 -14.21 -6.70 4.63
N TYR A 104 -14.16 -5.68 5.49
CA TYR A 104 -13.00 -5.40 6.33
C TYR A 104 -12.91 -6.28 7.58
N VAL A 105 -14.05 -6.63 8.17
CA VAL A 105 -14.13 -7.33 9.47
C VAL A 105 -14.24 -8.85 9.32
N GLU A 106 -14.88 -9.29 8.25
CA GLU A 106 -15.24 -10.68 7.98
C GLU A 106 -14.57 -11.11 6.66
N ASP A 107 -15.33 -11.19 5.57
CA ASP A 107 -14.87 -11.70 4.29
C ASP A 107 -15.54 -11.01 3.09
N VAL A 108 -14.92 -11.17 1.92
CA VAL A 108 -15.37 -10.57 0.65
C VAL A 108 -16.74 -11.08 0.22
N GLU A 109 -17.09 -12.35 0.47
CA GLU A 109 -18.38 -12.91 0.04
C GLU A 109 -19.53 -12.37 0.87
N THR A 110 -19.35 -12.23 2.18
CA THR A 110 -20.36 -11.66 3.08
C THR A 110 -20.61 -10.20 2.74
N GLY A 111 -19.54 -9.42 2.57
CA GLY A 111 -19.65 -8.03 2.13
C GLY A 111 -20.34 -7.88 0.79
N LYS A 112 -20.03 -8.77 -0.17
CA LYS A 112 -20.66 -8.79 -1.51
C LYS A 112 -22.17 -8.95 -1.44
N LYS A 113 -22.68 -9.86 -0.60
CA LYS A 113 -24.13 -10.08 -0.45
C LYS A 113 -24.86 -8.80 -0.01
N SER A 114 -24.28 -8.07 0.94
CA SER A 114 -24.86 -6.85 1.47
C SER A 114 -24.81 -5.69 0.48
N VAL A 115 -23.70 -5.48 -0.23
CA VAL A 115 -23.64 -4.43 -1.28
C VAL A 115 -24.53 -4.75 -2.49
N ASP A 116 -24.70 -6.02 -2.85
CA ASP A 116 -25.65 -6.42 -3.90
C ASP A 116 -27.09 -6.18 -3.45
N LYS A 117 -27.42 -6.49 -2.18
CA LYS A 117 -28.73 -6.17 -1.60
C LYS A 117 -29.04 -4.67 -1.63
N ALA A 118 -28.04 -3.82 -1.37
CA ALA A 118 -28.18 -2.37 -1.46
C ALA A 118 -28.59 -1.92 -2.88
N VAL A 119 -27.95 -2.48 -3.91
CA VAL A 119 -28.26 -2.19 -5.32
C VAL A 119 -29.64 -2.72 -5.70
N ASP A 120 -30.00 -3.93 -5.27
CA ASP A 120 -31.31 -4.52 -5.55
C ASP A 120 -32.47 -3.70 -4.94
N LEU A 121 -32.24 -3.07 -3.77
CA LEU A 121 -33.24 -2.25 -3.09
C LEU A 121 -33.42 -0.87 -3.73
N ALA A 122 -32.36 -0.27 -4.29
CA ALA A 122 -32.40 1.11 -4.78
C ALA A 122 -31.41 1.39 -5.93
N ASP A 123 -31.54 0.68 -7.06
CA ASP A 123 -30.67 0.80 -8.24
C ASP A 123 -30.65 2.21 -8.89
N LYS A 124 -31.62 3.06 -8.58
CA LYS A 124 -31.69 4.47 -9.01
C LYS A 124 -31.08 5.46 -8.01
N ASN A 125 -30.57 4.99 -6.87
CA ASN A 125 -29.86 5.83 -5.92
C ASN A 125 -28.36 5.80 -6.24
N SER A 126 -27.73 6.95 -6.53
CA SER A 126 -26.31 6.99 -6.87
C SER A 126 -25.40 6.46 -5.75
N VAL A 127 -25.80 6.64 -4.49
CA VAL A 127 -24.99 6.29 -3.30
C VAL A 127 -24.78 4.78 -3.17
N VAL A 128 -25.75 3.93 -3.54
CA VAL A 128 -25.56 2.46 -3.45
C VAL A 128 -24.50 1.96 -4.43
N TRP A 129 -24.36 2.63 -5.58
CA TRP A 129 -23.30 2.35 -6.55
C TRP A 129 -21.93 2.83 -6.06
N VAL A 130 -21.86 3.96 -5.34
CA VAL A 130 -20.63 4.39 -4.66
C VAL A 130 -20.17 3.33 -3.66
N TRP A 131 -21.09 2.81 -2.82
CA TRP A 131 -20.77 1.75 -1.86
C TRP A 131 -20.23 0.49 -2.53
N ARG A 132 -20.87 0.02 -3.61
CA ARG A 132 -20.39 -1.18 -4.31
C ARG A 132 -19.07 -0.95 -5.06
N GLY A 133 -18.85 0.24 -5.62
CA GLY A 133 -17.56 0.63 -6.21
C GLY A 133 -16.43 0.65 -5.17
N ARG A 134 -16.70 1.17 -3.96
CA ARG A 134 -15.77 1.13 -2.82
C ARG A 134 -15.47 -0.31 -2.40
N PHE A 135 -16.49 -1.17 -2.34
CA PHE A 135 -16.33 -2.60 -2.09
C PHE A 135 -15.35 -3.25 -3.08
N TRP A 136 -15.53 -3.06 -4.38
CA TRP A 136 -14.60 -3.61 -5.37
C TRP A 136 -13.17 -3.08 -5.20
N THR A 137 -13.01 -1.82 -4.80
CA THR A 137 -11.70 -1.21 -4.57
C THR A 137 -10.94 -1.85 -3.40
N VAL A 138 -11.65 -2.23 -2.32
CA VAL A 138 -11.01 -2.92 -1.17
C VAL A 138 -10.78 -4.40 -1.45
N SER A 139 -11.62 -5.00 -2.29
CA SER A 139 -11.50 -6.38 -2.76
C SER A 139 -10.54 -6.53 -3.95
N LYS A 140 -9.43 -5.78 -3.98
CA LYS A 140 -8.51 -5.70 -5.14
C LYS A 140 -7.77 -6.99 -5.55
N ASN A 141 -7.93 -8.07 -4.77
CA ASN A 141 -7.48 -9.40 -5.16
C ASN A 141 -8.47 -10.11 -6.09
N GLU A 142 -9.70 -9.59 -6.22
CA GLU A 142 -10.71 -10.11 -7.12
C GLU A 142 -10.33 -9.87 -8.59
N LYS A 143 -10.72 -10.81 -9.45
CA LYS A 143 -10.54 -10.64 -10.90
C LYS A 143 -11.33 -9.43 -11.38
N LYS A 144 -10.66 -8.61 -12.17
CA LYS A 144 -11.20 -7.40 -12.81
C LYS A 144 -11.83 -6.42 -11.79
N TRP A 145 -11.24 -6.32 -10.60
CA TRP A 145 -11.77 -5.47 -9.54
C TRP A 145 -11.85 -4.00 -9.98
N LEU A 146 -10.85 -3.52 -10.74
CA LEU A 146 -10.82 -2.14 -11.20
C LEU A 146 -11.95 -1.87 -12.19
N GLU A 147 -12.15 -2.74 -13.18
CA GLU A 147 -13.23 -2.60 -14.16
C GLU A 147 -14.61 -2.67 -13.51
N LYS A 148 -14.78 -3.51 -12.47
CA LYS A 148 -16.02 -3.56 -11.68
C LYS A 148 -16.23 -2.27 -10.88
N ALA A 149 -15.19 -1.77 -10.20
CA ALA A 149 -15.24 -0.52 -9.46
C ALA A 149 -15.58 0.67 -10.38
N GLU A 150 -14.89 0.78 -11.51
CA GLU A 150 -15.15 1.80 -12.52
C GLU A 150 -16.58 1.78 -13.01
N LYS A 151 -17.10 0.58 -13.33
CA LYS A 151 -18.48 0.43 -13.82
C LYS A 151 -19.49 0.98 -12.81
N ASP A 152 -19.30 0.66 -11.53
CA ASP A 152 -20.22 1.09 -10.48
C ASP A 152 -20.07 2.60 -10.20
N PHE A 153 -18.86 3.15 -10.16
CA PHE A 153 -18.68 4.61 -10.03
C PHE A 153 -19.22 5.39 -11.21
N LYS A 154 -18.99 4.92 -12.45
CA LYS A 154 -19.59 5.52 -13.65
C LYS A 154 -21.11 5.48 -13.61
N ARG A 155 -21.70 4.37 -13.12
CA ARG A 155 -23.15 4.28 -12.92
C ARG A 155 -23.66 5.30 -11.89
N SER A 156 -22.93 5.53 -10.81
CA SER A 156 -23.25 6.61 -9.85
C SER A 156 -23.24 7.99 -10.52
N LEU A 157 -22.24 8.26 -11.35
CA LEU A 157 -22.07 9.53 -12.08
C LEU A 157 -23.10 9.73 -13.20
N GLU A 158 -23.61 8.65 -13.81
CA GLU A 158 -24.74 8.70 -14.75
C GLU A 158 -26.04 9.12 -14.04
N ILE A 159 -26.26 8.62 -12.82
CA ILE A 159 -27.47 8.91 -12.02
C ILE A 159 -27.37 10.33 -11.43
N SER A 160 -26.21 10.69 -10.89
CA SER A 160 -25.93 11.97 -10.26
C SER A 160 -24.62 12.55 -10.81
N PRO A 161 -24.70 13.31 -11.93
CA PRO A 161 -23.53 13.99 -12.47
C PRO A 161 -22.91 14.94 -11.44
N GLY A 162 -21.60 14.85 -11.26
CA GLY A 162 -20.89 15.66 -10.27
C GLY A 162 -20.99 15.15 -8.82
N ASN A 163 -21.39 13.88 -8.61
CA ASN A 163 -21.29 13.23 -7.31
C ASN A 163 -19.83 13.19 -6.85
N GLU A 164 -19.51 14.02 -5.85
CA GLU A 164 -18.16 14.21 -5.32
C GLU A 164 -17.55 12.91 -4.79
N GLU A 165 -18.32 12.09 -4.06
CA GLU A 165 -17.84 10.81 -3.54
C GLU A 165 -17.51 9.83 -4.67
N ALA A 166 -18.34 9.79 -5.70
CA ALA A 166 -18.12 8.89 -6.84
C ALA A 166 -16.83 9.24 -7.60
N GLU A 167 -16.59 10.53 -7.87
CA GLU A 167 -15.33 10.98 -8.49
C GLU A 167 -14.12 10.71 -7.56
N TYR A 168 -14.25 10.99 -6.26
CA TYR A 168 -13.17 10.78 -5.30
C TYR A 168 -12.77 9.31 -5.18
N TYR A 169 -13.74 8.41 -4.98
CA TYR A 169 -13.45 7.00 -4.82
C TYR A 169 -13.07 6.31 -6.14
N LEU A 170 -13.48 6.84 -7.29
CA LEU A 170 -12.92 6.44 -8.58
C LEU A 170 -11.44 6.81 -8.70
N GLY A 171 -11.05 8.01 -8.23
CA GLY A 171 -9.66 8.41 -8.10
C GLY A 171 -8.85 7.49 -7.19
N GLU A 172 -9.40 7.11 -6.04
CA GLU A 172 -8.76 6.14 -5.13
C GLU A 172 -8.63 4.76 -5.77
N ALA A 173 -9.62 4.30 -6.55
CA ALA A 173 -9.54 3.03 -7.27
C ALA A 173 -8.38 3.04 -8.29
N TYR A 174 -8.25 4.11 -9.08
CA TYR A 174 -7.11 4.28 -9.98
C TYR A 174 -5.77 4.34 -9.23
N PHE A 175 -5.75 5.05 -8.10
CA PHE A 175 -4.56 5.17 -7.26
C PHE A 175 -4.10 3.80 -6.72
N GLN A 176 -5.04 2.96 -6.26
CA GLN A 176 -4.76 1.59 -5.79
C GLN A 176 -4.32 0.65 -6.92
N ALA A 177 -4.75 0.92 -8.16
CA ALA A 177 -4.30 0.21 -9.36
C ALA A 177 -2.94 0.70 -9.89
N TYR A 178 -2.34 1.71 -9.25
CA TYR A 178 -1.16 2.43 -9.72
C TYR A 178 -1.34 3.09 -11.10
N ASP A 179 -2.59 3.40 -11.46
CA ASP A 179 -2.91 4.30 -12.58
C ASP A 179 -2.95 5.74 -12.06
N PHE A 180 -1.76 6.32 -11.89
CA PHE A 180 -1.63 7.66 -11.35
C PHE A 180 -2.18 8.75 -12.27
N ARG A 181 -2.26 8.52 -13.59
CA ARG A 181 -2.86 9.47 -14.53
C ARG A 181 -4.39 9.46 -14.41
N GLY A 182 -4.99 8.28 -14.33
CA GLY A 182 -6.41 8.12 -14.04
C GLY A 182 -6.77 8.77 -12.70
N ALA A 183 -5.97 8.50 -11.67
CA ALA A 183 -6.15 9.07 -10.33
C ALA A 183 -6.06 10.61 -10.34
N GLU A 184 -5.00 11.17 -10.95
CA GLU A 184 -4.81 12.61 -11.10
C GLU A 184 -6.04 13.28 -11.73
N SER A 185 -6.55 12.71 -12.82
CA SER A 185 -7.72 13.23 -13.54
C SER A 185 -8.96 13.30 -12.65
N GLN A 186 -9.27 12.24 -11.89
CA GLN A 186 -10.45 12.25 -11.03
C GLN A 186 -10.29 13.17 -9.81
N PHE A 187 -9.13 13.16 -9.16
CA PHE A 187 -8.90 14.04 -8.02
C PHE A 187 -8.96 15.51 -8.41
N ALA A 188 -8.48 15.89 -9.61
CA ALA A 188 -8.62 17.25 -10.13
C ALA A 188 -10.09 17.69 -10.26
N LYS A 189 -10.98 16.79 -10.70
CA LYS A 189 -12.42 17.08 -10.75
C LYS A 189 -13.01 17.31 -9.35
N VAL A 190 -12.64 16.49 -8.37
CA VAL A 190 -13.10 16.64 -6.97
C VAL A 190 -12.64 17.98 -6.40
N VAL A 191 -11.39 18.38 -6.64
CA VAL A 191 -10.88 19.71 -6.24
C VAL A 191 -11.70 20.83 -6.88
N ALA A 192 -12.09 20.68 -8.15
CA ALA A 192 -12.91 21.67 -8.85
C ALA A 192 -14.34 21.80 -8.31
N LEU A 193 -14.90 20.74 -7.71
CA LEU A 193 -16.22 20.77 -7.07
C LEU A 193 -16.25 21.63 -5.79
N LYS A 194 -15.09 21.85 -5.15
CA LYS A 194 -14.95 22.63 -3.91
C LYS A 194 -15.88 22.16 -2.77
N GLY A 195 -16.18 20.86 -2.74
CA GLY A 195 -17.00 20.23 -1.71
C GLY A 195 -16.20 19.77 -0.51
N GLU A 196 -16.76 18.84 0.27
CA GLU A 196 -16.18 18.37 1.53
C GLU A 196 -14.89 17.57 1.30
N LEU A 197 -14.78 16.86 0.17
CA LEU A 197 -13.63 16.02 -0.16
C LEU A 197 -12.52 16.77 -0.89
N ALA A 198 -12.75 18.02 -1.32
CA ALA A 198 -11.80 18.81 -2.09
C ALA A 198 -10.40 18.91 -1.45
N LYS A 199 -10.32 19.11 -0.11
CA LYS A 199 -9.03 19.16 0.59
C LYS A 199 -8.27 17.84 0.51
N LYS A 200 -8.96 16.72 0.81
CA LYS A 200 -8.38 15.38 0.78
C LYS A 200 -7.99 14.97 -0.65
N ALA A 201 -8.81 15.35 -1.63
CA ALA A 201 -8.53 15.14 -3.04
C ALA A 201 -7.31 15.95 -3.50
N ASN A 202 -7.11 17.17 -3.00
CA ASN A 202 -5.95 17.98 -3.36
C ASN A 202 -4.63 17.31 -2.96
N GLU A 203 -4.55 16.77 -1.74
CA GLU A 203 -3.36 16.03 -1.28
C GLU A 203 -3.05 14.83 -2.20
N LYS A 204 -4.10 14.09 -2.59
CA LYS A 204 -3.99 12.95 -3.51
C LYS A 204 -3.66 13.37 -4.94
N TRP A 205 -4.19 14.50 -5.40
CA TRP A 205 -3.92 15.07 -6.70
C TRP A 205 -2.45 15.47 -6.82
N GLU A 206 -1.93 16.23 -5.85
CA GLU A 206 -0.52 16.65 -5.81
C GLU A 206 0.44 15.46 -5.79
N LEU A 207 0.15 14.44 -4.97
CA LEU A 207 0.94 13.20 -4.96
C LEU A 207 0.89 12.51 -6.32
N SER A 208 -0.29 12.36 -6.91
CA SER A 208 -0.46 11.72 -8.23
C SER A 208 0.32 12.47 -9.31
N GLN A 209 0.30 13.81 -9.30
CA GLN A 209 1.08 14.65 -10.21
C GLN A 209 2.59 14.41 -10.06
N LYS A 210 3.11 14.38 -8.84
CA LYS A 210 4.52 14.08 -8.60
C LYS A 210 4.90 12.71 -9.17
N VAL A 211 4.08 11.69 -8.93
CA VAL A 211 4.36 10.33 -9.41
C VAL A 211 4.24 10.24 -10.94
N VAL A 212 3.27 10.90 -11.56
CA VAL A 212 3.14 10.97 -13.02
C VAL A 212 4.37 11.62 -13.65
N ARG A 213 4.88 12.71 -13.06
CA ARG A 213 6.12 13.37 -13.52
C ARG A 213 7.35 12.48 -13.34
N ALA A 214 7.42 11.76 -12.23
CA ALA A 214 8.51 10.84 -11.94
C ALA A 214 8.47 9.58 -12.83
N SER A 215 7.28 9.23 -13.35
CA SER A 215 7.03 8.14 -14.28
C SER A 215 7.78 6.84 -13.92
N PRO A 216 7.56 6.25 -12.74
CA PRO A 216 8.23 5.01 -12.35
C PRO A 216 7.90 3.87 -13.33
N GLY A 217 8.93 3.16 -13.77
CA GLY A 217 8.83 2.08 -14.77
C GLY A 217 8.43 0.74 -14.17
N THR A 218 8.74 0.50 -12.90
CA THR A 218 8.55 -0.80 -12.24
C THR A 218 7.39 -0.77 -11.23
N LEU A 219 6.84 -1.93 -10.92
CA LEU A 219 5.85 -2.05 -9.85
C LEU A 219 6.44 -1.71 -8.47
N ALA A 220 7.72 -2.02 -8.24
CA ALA A 220 8.43 -1.65 -7.01
C ALA A 220 8.54 -0.13 -6.89
N GLY A 221 8.98 0.54 -7.96
CA GLY A 221 9.01 2.01 -8.03
C GLY A 221 7.65 2.65 -7.77
N LYS A 222 6.58 2.12 -8.37
CA LYS A 222 5.18 2.59 -8.13
C LYS A 222 4.74 2.42 -6.67
N LYS A 223 5.11 1.32 -6.00
CA LYS A 223 4.83 1.06 -4.58
C LYS A 223 5.61 1.98 -3.64
N ILE A 224 6.88 2.23 -3.98
CA ILE A 224 7.74 3.13 -3.21
C ILE A 224 7.27 4.57 -3.42
N ALA A 225 6.84 4.96 -4.62
CA ALA A 225 6.39 6.31 -4.97
C ALA A 225 5.31 6.87 -4.03
N ILE A 226 4.43 6.01 -3.52
CA ILE A 226 3.32 6.38 -2.62
C ILE A 226 3.71 6.38 -1.14
N GLN A 227 4.96 6.04 -0.79
CA GLN A 227 5.42 6.05 0.60
C GLN A 227 5.72 7.48 1.05
N PRO A 228 5.25 7.88 2.25
CA PRO A 228 5.52 9.21 2.79
C PRO A 228 7.00 9.41 3.13
N LYS A 229 7.72 8.32 3.39
CA LYS A 229 9.16 8.30 3.66
C LYS A 229 9.78 7.03 3.08
N VAL A 230 10.96 7.15 2.49
CA VAL A 230 11.71 6.00 1.98
C VAL A 230 12.76 5.52 2.99
N SER A 231 12.94 4.21 3.04
CA SER A 231 14.03 3.58 3.78
C SER A 231 15.29 3.43 2.93
N ARG A 232 16.39 3.05 3.56
CA ARG A 232 17.65 2.71 2.86
C ARG A 232 17.47 1.55 1.87
N ALA A 233 16.65 0.57 2.22
CA ALA A 233 16.31 -0.53 1.32
C ALA A 233 15.48 -0.05 0.12
N ASP A 234 14.50 0.82 0.35
CA ASP A 234 13.71 1.39 -0.76
C ASP A 234 14.62 2.17 -1.72
N LEU A 235 15.56 2.96 -1.19
CA LEU A 235 16.50 3.71 -2.00
C LEU A 235 17.43 2.81 -2.82
N ALA A 236 17.90 1.70 -2.24
CA ALA A 236 18.68 0.70 -2.96
C ALA A 236 17.90 0.17 -4.18
N VAL A 237 16.65 -0.25 -3.96
CA VAL A 237 15.75 -0.72 -5.02
C VAL A 237 15.49 0.35 -6.08
N LEU A 238 15.30 1.62 -5.69
CA LEU A 238 15.10 2.69 -6.66
C LEU A 238 16.36 2.93 -7.53
N PHE A 239 17.56 2.89 -6.94
CA PHE A 239 18.79 3.08 -7.70
C PHE A 239 19.09 1.92 -8.66
N THR A 240 18.73 0.70 -8.30
CA THR A 240 18.93 -0.47 -9.15
C THR A 240 17.86 -0.58 -10.22
N GLU A 241 16.57 -0.51 -9.85
CA GLU A 241 15.45 -0.80 -10.77
C GLU A 241 15.00 0.41 -11.59
N GLU A 242 15.02 1.62 -11.02
CA GLU A 242 14.52 2.84 -11.69
C GLU A 242 15.64 3.66 -12.32
N MET A 243 16.79 3.72 -11.66
CA MET A 243 17.97 4.40 -12.19
C MET A 243 18.85 3.48 -13.04
N LYS A 244 18.71 2.15 -12.91
CA LYS A 244 19.49 1.14 -13.65
C LYS A 244 20.99 1.29 -13.43
N LEU A 245 21.41 1.58 -12.19
CA LEU A 245 22.82 1.87 -11.90
C LEU A 245 23.77 0.75 -12.34
N VAL A 246 23.40 -0.52 -12.19
CA VAL A 246 24.22 -1.64 -12.64
C VAL A 246 24.52 -1.52 -14.15
N GLU A 247 23.49 -1.37 -14.98
CA GLU A 247 23.65 -1.19 -16.44
C GLU A 247 24.46 0.07 -16.79
N VAL A 248 24.29 1.17 -16.03
CA VAL A 248 25.03 2.41 -16.26
C VAL A 248 26.52 2.21 -15.99
N PHE A 249 26.87 1.58 -14.88
CA PHE A 249 28.26 1.34 -14.49
C PHE A 249 28.95 0.35 -15.43
N GLU A 250 28.27 -0.71 -15.85
CA GLU A 250 28.78 -1.65 -16.85
C GLU A 250 29.09 -0.99 -18.20
N ARG A 251 28.29 0.02 -18.61
CA ARG A 251 28.55 0.77 -19.85
C ARG A 251 29.75 1.70 -19.76
N ILE A 252 29.97 2.30 -18.59
CA ILE A 252 31.05 3.27 -18.36
C ILE A 252 32.37 2.56 -18.13
N ASN A 253 32.35 1.47 -17.37
CA ASN A 253 33.48 0.59 -17.12
C ASN A 253 33.13 -0.82 -17.61
N PRO A 254 33.19 -1.08 -18.92
CA PRO A 254 32.99 -2.41 -19.45
C PRO A 254 34.19 -3.28 -19.06
N THR A 255 34.16 -3.85 -17.86
CA THR A 255 35.07 -4.93 -17.49
C THR A 255 34.67 -6.18 -18.27
N THR A 256 35.08 -6.26 -19.54
CA THR A 256 35.49 -7.54 -20.11
C THR A 256 36.89 -7.85 -19.59
N ALA A 257 36.95 -8.37 -18.38
CA ALA A 257 38.00 -9.31 -18.03
C ALA A 257 37.28 -10.58 -17.57
N PRO A 258 37.37 -11.74 -18.29
CA PRO A 258 37.14 -13.00 -17.61
C PRO A 258 38.07 -12.98 -16.40
N ALA A 259 37.52 -13.29 -15.22
CA ALA A 259 38.21 -13.27 -13.93
C ALA A 259 39.72 -13.40 -14.14
N GLU A 260 40.48 -12.34 -13.86
CA GLU A 260 41.94 -12.40 -13.88
C GLU A 260 42.35 -13.73 -13.25
N PHE A 261 43.17 -14.50 -13.95
CA PHE A 261 43.58 -15.82 -13.48
C PHE A 261 44.28 -15.65 -12.14
N LYS A 262 43.50 -15.75 -11.05
CA LYS A 262 44.03 -15.72 -9.69
C LYS A 262 44.81 -17.00 -9.51
N THR A 263 46.04 -16.89 -9.04
CA THR A 263 46.81 -18.06 -8.61
C THR A 263 46.10 -18.74 -7.43
N PRO A 264 46.31 -20.05 -7.18
CA PRO A 264 45.75 -20.72 -6.00
C PRO A 264 46.10 -20.01 -4.68
N GLU A 265 47.28 -19.37 -4.59
CA GLU A 265 47.68 -18.54 -3.45
C GLU A 265 46.91 -17.22 -3.35
N GLU A 266 46.58 -16.56 -4.47
CA GLU A 266 45.72 -15.38 -4.49
C GLU A 266 44.25 -15.73 -4.19
N MET A 267 43.78 -16.92 -4.59
CA MET A 267 42.45 -17.41 -4.18
C MET A 267 42.41 -17.67 -2.67
N MET A 268 43.44 -18.33 -2.12
CA MET A 268 43.55 -18.61 -0.68
C MET A 268 43.79 -17.37 0.20
N ASN A 269 44.28 -16.26 -0.38
CA ASN A 269 44.44 -14.97 0.32
C ASN A 269 43.33 -13.96 -0.01
N SER A 270 42.50 -14.20 -1.04
CA SER A 270 41.33 -13.37 -1.37
C SER A 270 40.05 -13.79 -0.66
N ASP A 271 40.16 -14.72 0.30
CA ASP A 271 39.12 -15.09 1.26
C ASP A 271 38.97 -14.04 2.38
N GLU A 272 39.27 -12.76 2.11
CA GLU A 272 38.43 -11.70 2.69
C GLU A 272 37.09 -11.80 1.95
N GLU A 273 36.27 -12.79 2.33
CA GLU A 273 34.84 -12.75 2.03
C GLU A 273 34.39 -11.34 2.40
N ALA A 274 33.98 -10.55 1.40
CA ALA A 274 33.26 -9.32 1.64
C ALA A 274 31.97 -9.74 2.38
N SER A 275 32.07 -9.79 3.70
CA SER A 275 31.05 -10.40 4.53
C SER A 275 29.79 -9.53 4.38
N SER A 276 28.75 -10.11 3.77
CA SER A 276 27.47 -9.44 3.61
C SER A 276 27.03 -8.88 4.96
N PRO A 277 26.53 -7.63 5.02
CA PRO A 277 26.10 -7.04 6.29
C PRO A 277 25.14 -7.98 7.03
N PRO A 278 25.36 -8.25 8.33
CA PRO A 278 24.63 -9.30 9.01
C PRO A 278 23.12 -9.01 9.12
N ASP A 279 22.72 -7.75 9.04
CA ASP A 279 21.34 -7.29 9.18
C ASP A 279 20.54 -7.29 7.86
N ILE A 280 21.17 -7.67 6.74
CA ILE A 280 20.47 -7.81 5.44
C ILE A 280 20.23 -9.26 5.04
N VAL A 281 20.84 -10.24 5.72
CA VAL A 281 20.67 -11.66 5.40
C VAL A 281 19.20 -12.08 5.56
N GLY A 282 18.60 -12.57 4.48
CA GLY A 282 17.18 -12.93 4.41
C GLY A 282 16.23 -11.73 4.35
N PHE A 283 16.76 -10.50 4.21
CA PHE A 283 15.95 -9.31 4.04
C PHE A 283 15.43 -9.24 2.60
N TRP A 284 14.18 -8.80 2.41
CA TRP A 284 13.54 -8.84 1.09
C TRP A 284 14.31 -8.08 0.00
N ALA A 285 15.04 -7.02 0.40
CA ALA A 285 15.81 -6.17 -0.50
C ALA A 285 17.30 -6.53 -0.60
N GLU A 286 17.73 -7.64 0.01
CA GLU A 286 19.13 -8.08 0.06
C GLU A 286 19.88 -7.99 -1.28
N PRO A 287 19.38 -8.52 -2.42
CA PRO A 287 20.13 -8.47 -3.67
C PRO A 287 20.43 -7.04 -4.14
N TRP A 288 19.44 -6.15 -4.09
CA TRP A 288 19.62 -4.74 -4.47
C TRP A 288 20.52 -3.97 -3.50
N ILE A 289 20.51 -4.34 -2.23
CA ILE A 289 21.41 -3.73 -1.24
C ILE A 289 22.86 -4.11 -1.54
N LEU A 290 23.12 -5.38 -1.85
CA LEU A 290 24.47 -5.84 -2.22
C LEU A 290 24.98 -5.12 -3.47
N GLU A 291 24.15 -4.95 -4.50
CA GLU A 291 24.51 -4.21 -5.71
C GLU A 291 24.93 -2.76 -5.41
N VAL A 292 24.15 -2.00 -4.63
CA VAL A 292 24.50 -0.60 -4.34
C VAL A 292 25.69 -0.45 -3.38
N LEU A 293 25.97 -1.47 -2.56
CA LEU A 293 27.17 -1.55 -1.73
C LEU A 293 28.41 -1.83 -2.59
N GLU A 294 28.33 -2.78 -3.53
CA GLU A 294 29.41 -3.10 -4.48
C GLU A 294 29.75 -1.89 -5.35
N LEU A 295 28.72 -1.17 -5.82
CA LEU A 295 28.91 0.09 -6.55
C LEU A 295 29.47 1.23 -5.66
N GLY A 296 29.44 1.08 -4.33
CA GLY A 296 29.86 2.10 -3.37
C GLY A 296 28.99 3.35 -3.40
N VAL A 297 27.70 3.19 -3.71
CA VAL A 297 26.72 4.29 -3.76
C VAL A 297 26.08 4.52 -2.40
N LEU A 298 25.81 3.44 -1.69
CA LEU A 298 25.47 3.42 -0.27
C LEU A 298 26.58 2.70 0.50
N GLU A 299 26.66 2.96 1.80
CA GLU A 299 27.71 2.45 2.68
C GLU A 299 27.11 1.87 3.95
N VAL A 300 27.79 0.91 4.57
CA VAL A 300 27.47 0.42 5.92
C VAL A 300 27.84 1.44 6.99
N ASP A 301 27.28 1.29 8.19
CA ASP A 301 27.69 2.05 9.36
C ASP A 301 29.04 1.56 9.92
N PRO A 302 29.64 2.25 10.91
CA PRO A 302 30.90 1.81 11.54
C PRO A 302 30.82 0.42 12.19
N GLU A 303 29.63 -0.07 12.52
CA GLU A 303 29.39 -1.43 13.03
C GLU A 303 29.26 -2.49 11.92
N GLY A 304 29.42 -2.10 10.65
CA GLY A 304 29.31 -3.00 9.49
C GLY A 304 27.87 -3.37 9.11
N LYS A 305 26.87 -2.65 9.64
CA LYS A 305 25.44 -2.88 9.35
C LYS A 305 24.92 -1.93 8.28
N PHE A 306 24.00 -2.41 7.46
CA PHE A 306 23.39 -1.57 6.43
C PHE A 306 22.20 -0.75 6.94
N ASN A 307 21.49 -1.23 7.96
CA ASN A 307 20.26 -0.67 8.51
C ASN A 307 19.14 -0.47 7.48
N PRO A 308 18.62 -1.55 6.85
CA PRO A 308 17.73 -1.45 5.69
C PRO A 308 16.42 -0.70 5.96
N ARG A 309 15.92 -0.72 7.20
CA ARG A 309 14.67 -0.04 7.60
C ARG A 309 14.86 1.41 8.02
N LYS A 310 16.10 1.90 8.13
CA LYS A 310 16.37 3.29 8.52
C LYS A 310 15.82 4.23 7.45
N THR A 311 15.10 5.26 7.88
CA THR A 311 14.58 6.31 6.99
C THR A 311 15.74 7.13 6.44
N ILE A 312 15.72 7.40 5.14
CA ILE A 312 16.69 8.27 4.47
C ILE A 312 16.33 9.73 4.73
N THR A 313 17.33 10.48 5.19
CA THR A 313 17.29 11.94 5.27
C THR A 313 17.73 12.57 3.95
N ARG A 314 17.36 13.84 3.73
CA ARG A 314 17.77 14.61 2.54
C ARG A 314 19.30 14.71 2.41
N VAL A 315 20.02 14.83 3.52
CA VAL A 315 21.50 14.86 3.50
C VAL A 315 22.10 13.51 3.09
N GLU A 316 21.57 12.39 3.59
CA GLU A 316 22.03 11.06 3.21
C GLU A 316 21.76 10.78 1.72
N TYR A 317 20.61 11.23 1.21
CA TYR A 317 20.32 11.17 -0.23
C TYR A 317 21.34 11.99 -1.03
N ALA A 318 21.60 13.24 -0.63
CA ALA A 318 22.57 14.11 -1.31
C ALA A 318 23.97 13.48 -1.37
N MET A 319 24.42 12.82 -0.29
CA MET A 319 25.68 12.11 -0.28
C MET A 319 25.70 10.94 -1.26
N ALA A 320 24.62 10.15 -1.34
CA ALA A 320 24.51 9.09 -2.35
C ALA A 320 24.56 9.64 -3.78
N VAL A 321 23.86 10.76 -4.05
CA VAL A 321 23.91 11.45 -5.34
C VAL A 321 25.31 11.92 -5.69
N GLN A 322 26.04 12.53 -4.75
CA GLN A 322 27.43 12.93 -4.97
C GLN A 322 28.29 11.74 -5.41
N ARG A 323 28.21 10.60 -4.71
CA ARG A 323 28.96 9.38 -5.05
C ARG A 323 28.60 8.86 -6.43
N ILE A 324 27.32 8.84 -6.77
CA ILE A 324 26.82 8.46 -8.10
C ILE A 324 27.43 9.37 -9.18
N LEU A 325 27.38 10.69 -8.98
CA LEU A 325 27.93 11.66 -9.94
C LEU A 325 29.45 11.49 -10.10
N SER A 326 30.18 11.41 -9.00
CA SER A 326 31.64 11.20 -8.95
C SER A 326 32.03 9.95 -9.75
N LYS A 327 31.38 8.82 -9.46
CA LYS A 327 31.67 7.53 -10.10
C LYS A 327 31.28 7.49 -11.58
N ILE A 328 30.09 8.00 -11.95
CA ILE A 328 29.64 7.98 -13.35
C ILE A 328 30.50 8.90 -14.23
N THR A 329 30.90 10.05 -13.69
CA THR A 329 31.71 11.02 -14.47
C THR A 329 33.21 10.71 -14.43
N GLY A 330 33.66 9.86 -13.52
CA GLY A 330 35.09 9.64 -13.24
C GLY A 330 35.77 10.86 -12.61
N ASP A 331 35.01 11.85 -12.13
CA ASP A 331 35.51 13.11 -11.59
C ASP A 331 35.44 13.12 -10.06
N GLY A 332 36.50 12.64 -9.43
CA GLY A 332 36.64 12.68 -7.96
C GLY A 332 36.72 14.09 -7.38
N SER A 333 36.98 15.13 -8.19
CA SER A 333 36.99 16.51 -7.70
C SER A 333 35.60 16.97 -7.24
N LEU A 334 34.53 16.33 -7.74
CA LEU A 334 33.16 16.60 -7.31
C LEU A 334 32.94 16.38 -5.81
N GLU A 335 33.73 15.53 -5.16
CA GLU A 335 33.59 15.23 -3.74
C GLU A 335 34.23 16.29 -2.82
N THR A 336 35.05 17.18 -3.39
CA THR A 336 35.77 18.22 -2.64
C THR A 336 35.56 19.64 -3.21
N LYS A 337 34.78 19.79 -4.28
CA LYS A 337 34.57 21.03 -5.04
C LYS A 337 34.24 22.26 -4.18
N TYR A 338 33.45 22.11 -3.13
CA TYR A 338 33.00 23.20 -2.24
C TYR A 338 33.60 23.12 -0.84
N PHE A 339 34.64 22.31 -0.66
CA PHE A 339 35.32 22.20 0.63
C PHE A 339 35.97 23.55 0.98
N GLY A 340 35.68 24.07 2.18
CA GLY A 340 36.25 25.33 2.65
C GLY A 340 35.59 26.61 2.11
N GLU A 341 34.40 26.54 1.51
CA GLU A 341 33.64 27.76 1.17
C GLU A 341 33.42 28.64 2.41
N ALA A 342 33.76 29.93 2.30
CA ALA A 342 33.69 30.87 3.43
C ALA A 342 32.24 31.18 3.85
N THR A 343 31.31 31.17 2.90
CA THR A 343 29.89 31.46 3.13
C THR A 343 29.04 30.27 2.74
N SER A 344 28.16 29.86 3.63
CA SER A 344 27.20 28.81 3.31
C SER A 344 26.18 29.27 2.27
N ARG A 345 25.82 28.34 1.38
CA ARG A 345 24.71 28.46 0.42
C ARG A 345 23.34 28.24 1.06
N PHE A 346 23.30 27.78 2.30
CA PHE A 346 22.06 27.39 2.99
C PHE A 346 21.91 28.18 4.28
N SER A 347 20.68 28.57 4.58
CA SER A 347 20.35 29.30 5.82
C SER A 347 20.45 28.44 7.09
N ASP A 348 20.36 27.12 6.96
CA ASP A 348 20.26 26.14 8.05
C ASP A 348 21.43 25.15 8.13
N VAL A 349 22.41 25.25 7.23
CA VAL A 349 23.58 24.36 7.20
C VAL A 349 24.84 25.22 7.14
N PRO A 350 25.81 25.09 8.07
CA PRO A 350 27.08 25.79 7.96
C PRO A 350 27.97 25.17 6.88
N SER A 351 28.87 25.95 6.26
CA SER A 351 29.82 25.43 5.26
C SER A 351 30.82 24.40 5.81
N THR A 352 30.96 24.34 7.14
CA THR A 352 31.76 23.35 7.86
C THR A 352 31.04 22.01 8.10
N HIS A 353 29.76 21.89 7.71
CA HIS A 353 29.02 20.64 7.86
C HIS A 353 29.66 19.52 7.01
N PHE A 354 29.80 18.31 7.57
CA PHE A 354 30.52 17.20 6.92
C PHE A 354 30.00 16.87 5.51
N ALA A 355 28.69 16.97 5.29
CA ALA A 355 28.03 16.74 4.00
C ALA A 355 27.72 18.03 3.21
N TYR A 356 28.30 19.18 3.58
CA TYR A 356 28.06 20.46 2.90
C TYR A 356 28.33 20.37 1.39
N ASN A 357 29.45 19.74 1.01
CA ASN A 357 29.83 19.57 -0.39
C ASN A 357 28.73 18.84 -1.20
N ALA A 358 28.19 17.75 -0.66
CA ALA A 358 27.17 16.96 -1.34
C ALA A 358 25.88 17.76 -1.56
N MET A 359 25.44 18.49 -0.52
CA MET A 359 24.26 19.35 -0.60
C MET A 359 24.47 20.49 -1.61
N ALA A 360 25.62 21.17 -1.55
CA ALA A 360 25.97 22.26 -2.47
C ALA A 360 26.02 21.77 -3.93
N LEU A 361 26.64 20.62 -4.19
CA LEU A 361 26.71 20.00 -5.50
C LEU A 361 25.32 19.66 -6.05
N CYS A 362 24.47 19.03 -5.24
CA CYS A 362 23.11 18.66 -5.65
C CYS A 362 22.25 19.87 -5.99
N VAL A 363 22.38 20.96 -5.23
CA VAL A 363 21.63 22.20 -5.48
C VAL A 363 22.17 22.96 -6.69
N GLU A 364 23.49 23.06 -6.87
CA GLU A 364 24.07 23.70 -8.06
C GLU A 364 23.66 22.98 -9.35
N ARG A 365 23.65 21.64 -9.33
CA ARG A 365 23.23 20.84 -10.49
C ARG A 365 21.70 20.78 -10.69
N GLY A 366 20.92 21.42 -9.81
CA GLY A 366 19.46 21.41 -9.87
C GLY A 366 18.81 20.06 -9.53
N ILE A 367 19.57 19.11 -8.99
CA ILE A 367 19.12 17.76 -8.64
C ILE A 367 18.27 17.78 -7.37
N MET A 368 18.66 18.60 -6.40
CA MET A 368 17.88 18.87 -5.19
C MET A 368 17.61 20.37 -5.05
N LYS A 369 16.55 20.73 -4.33
CA LYS A 369 16.10 22.12 -4.19
C LYS A 369 16.05 22.54 -2.74
N THR A 370 16.39 23.80 -2.49
CA THR A 370 16.14 24.48 -1.21
C THR A 370 14.70 24.98 -1.16
N ASP A 371 14.22 25.25 0.05
CA ASP A 371 13.00 26.03 0.23
C ASP A 371 13.21 27.44 -0.33
N MET A 372 12.37 27.86 -1.27
CA MET A 372 12.55 29.13 -2.00
C MET A 372 12.33 30.36 -1.12
N MET A 373 11.56 30.25 -0.03
CA MET A 373 11.24 31.39 0.84
C MET A 373 12.28 31.57 1.93
N THR A 374 12.77 30.47 2.49
CA THR A 374 13.66 30.46 3.65
C THR A 374 15.11 30.22 3.29
N GLY A 375 15.41 29.69 2.10
CA GLY A 375 16.76 29.29 1.71
C GLY A 375 17.28 28.09 2.49
N LYS A 376 16.39 27.31 3.11
CA LYS A 376 16.76 26.10 3.87
C LYS A 376 16.99 24.91 2.95
N PHE A 377 18.00 24.11 3.25
CA PHE A 377 18.17 22.80 2.62
C PHE A 377 17.35 21.72 3.33
N ASP A 378 17.15 21.84 4.65
CA ASP A 378 16.54 20.85 5.53
C ASP A 378 17.27 19.48 5.50
N PRO A 379 18.48 19.38 6.07
CA PRO A 379 19.31 18.19 5.95
C PRO A 379 18.70 16.95 6.63
N VAL A 380 17.97 17.14 7.73
CA VAL A 380 17.34 16.06 8.51
C VAL A 380 15.93 15.70 8.02
N GLY A 381 15.39 16.49 7.08
CA GLY A 381 14.10 16.23 6.47
C GLY A 381 14.04 14.85 5.81
N VAL A 382 12.87 14.22 5.88
CA VAL A 382 12.65 12.91 5.25
C VAL A 382 12.39 13.06 3.76
N VAL A 383 12.77 12.05 2.97
CA VAL A 383 12.50 12.01 1.53
C VAL A 383 11.30 11.10 1.27
N SER A 384 10.25 11.62 0.62
CA SER A 384 9.11 10.82 0.17
C SER A 384 9.48 9.98 -1.05
N GLY A 385 8.73 8.91 -1.34
CA GLY A 385 8.99 8.08 -2.50
C GLY A 385 8.88 8.81 -3.84
N ALA A 386 7.88 9.68 -3.96
CA ALA A 386 7.70 10.50 -5.15
C ALA A 386 8.88 11.49 -5.33
N ASP A 387 9.35 12.12 -4.25
CA ASP A 387 10.50 13.02 -4.31
C ASP A 387 11.79 12.26 -4.61
N ALA A 388 11.98 11.06 -4.06
CA ALA A 388 13.11 10.19 -4.37
C ALA A 388 13.20 9.86 -5.86
N LEU A 389 12.08 9.52 -6.49
CA LEU A 389 12.03 9.26 -7.93
C LEU A 389 12.25 10.52 -8.77
N LEU A 390 11.71 11.67 -8.35
CA LEU A 390 11.98 12.94 -9.03
C LEU A 390 13.46 13.29 -8.98
N ILE A 391 14.12 13.10 -7.83
CA ILE A 391 15.57 13.28 -7.71
C ILE A 391 16.29 12.37 -8.71
N ILE A 392 15.92 11.08 -8.83
CA ILE A 392 16.49 10.18 -9.84
C ILE A 392 16.35 10.74 -11.26
N ARG A 393 15.18 11.30 -11.62
CA ARG A 393 15.00 11.92 -12.93
C ARG A 393 15.91 13.11 -13.15
N GLU A 394 16.12 13.94 -12.13
CA GLU A 394 17.06 15.06 -12.24
C GLU A 394 18.53 14.61 -12.32
N ILE A 395 18.90 13.50 -11.67
CA ILE A 395 20.23 12.89 -11.85
C ILE A 395 20.40 12.43 -13.29
N GLN A 396 19.42 11.68 -13.84
CA GLN A 396 19.45 11.19 -15.22
C GLN A 396 19.55 12.35 -16.22
N ASN A 397 18.79 13.43 -16.00
CA ASN A 397 18.87 14.66 -16.81
C ASN A 397 20.25 15.32 -16.70
N SER A 398 20.78 15.47 -15.47
CA SER A 398 22.11 16.07 -15.23
C SER A 398 23.24 15.28 -15.90
N LEU A 399 23.09 13.97 -16.02
CA LEU A 399 24.08 13.07 -16.63
C LEU A 399 23.80 12.77 -18.11
N ARG A 400 22.71 13.31 -18.67
CA ARG A 400 22.23 13.02 -20.04
C ARG A 400 22.07 11.51 -20.31
N LEU A 401 21.64 10.76 -19.31
CA LEU A 401 21.39 9.32 -19.45
C LEU A 401 20.09 9.09 -20.22
N THR A 402 20.16 8.27 -21.27
CA THR A 402 19.00 7.79 -22.03
C THR A 402 18.89 6.28 -21.87
N PHE A 403 17.71 5.79 -21.51
CA PHE A 403 17.41 4.37 -21.34
C PHE A 403 16.34 3.90 -22.31
#